data_AF-U5XXA2-F1
#
_entry.id   AF-U5XXA2-F1
#
_cell.length_a   1.000
_cell.length_b   1.000
_cell.length_c   1.000
_cell.angle_alpha   90.00
_cell.angle_beta   90.00
_cell.angle_gamma   90.00
#
_symmetry.space_group_name_H-M   'P 1'
#
loop_
_entity.id
_entity.type
_entity.pdbx_description
1 polymer ?
#
loop_
_entity_poly.entity_id
_entity_poly.type
_entity_poly.pdbx_seq_one_letter_code
_entity_poly.pdbx_strand_id
1 'polypeptide(L)'
;GGMVFAKGDPKIGALNDRLLVSKDLWPFGDQLRNKYEETKKLLLQVAGHKEILEGDPYLKQRLRLRHSPITTLNVFQAYTLKRIRDPNYKVKARPRISKESAEASKSADELIKL
;
A
#
# COMPACT_ATOMS: atom_id res chain seq x y z
N GLY A 1 4.44 -13.03 19.83
CA GLY A 1 5.14 -11.84 19.27
C GLY A 1 5.05 -11.72 17.76
N GLY A 2 5.45 -12.74 16.98
CA GLY A 2 5.63 -12.63 15.52
C GLY A 2 4.42 -12.21 14.68
N MET A 3 3.19 -12.45 15.14
CA MET A 3 1.97 -12.08 14.39
C MET A 3 1.89 -10.58 14.07
N VAL A 4 2.29 -9.71 15.00
CA VAL A 4 2.23 -8.24 14.78
C VAL A 4 3.21 -7.84 13.67
N PHE A 5 4.41 -8.40 13.68
CA PHE A 5 5.40 -8.22 12.62
C PHE A 5 4.96 -8.81 11.28
N ALA A 6 4.18 -9.89 11.28
CA ALA A 6 3.62 -10.47 10.05
C ALA A 6 2.53 -9.59 9.40
N LYS A 7 1.91 -8.70 10.17
CA LYS A 7 0.85 -7.78 9.68
C LYS A 7 1.40 -6.42 9.26
N GLY A 8 2.56 -6.02 9.80
CA GLY A 8 3.17 -4.73 9.52
C GLY A 8 3.89 -4.70 8.17
N ASP A 9 3.86 -3.54 7.51
CA ASP A 9 4.64 -3.27 6.31
C ASP A 9 5.33 -1.89 6.43
N PRO A 10 6.63 -1.84 6.72
CA PRO A 10 7.40 -0.60 6.80
C PRO A 10 7.36 0.24 5.52
N LYS A 11 7.15 -0.37 4.35
CA LYS A 11 7.07 0.35 3.07
C LYS A 11 5.78 1.16 2.99
N ILE A 12 4.69 0.63 3.51
CA ILE A 12 3.43 1.39 3.64
C ILE A 12 3.59 2.53 4.64
N GLY A 13 4.33 2.31 5.73
CA GLY A 13 4.71 3.40 6.64
C GLY A 13 5.50 4.51 5.92
N ALA A 14 6.51 4.15 5.14
CA ALA A 14 7.29 5.10 4.35
C ALA A 14 6.46 5.85 3.29
N LEU A 15 5.48 5.19 2.67
CA LEU A 15 4.55 5.84 1.74
C LEU A 15 3.70 6.91 2.46
N ASN A 16 3.21 6.60 3.66
CA ASN A 16 2.45 7.55 4.46
C ASN A 16 3.30 8.75 4.85
N ASP A 17 4.55 8.55 5.28
CA ASP A 17 5.46 9.66 5.59
C ASP A 17 5.65 10.59 4.39
N ARG A 18 5.92 10.01 3.22
CA ARG A 18 6.15 10.77 1.99
C ARG A 18 4.94 11.60 1.55
N LEU A 19 3.73 11.09 1.77
CA LEU A 19 2.50 11.74 1.32
C LEU A 19 1.93 12.71 2.36
N LEU A 20 2.02 12.38 3.64
CA LEU A 20 1.22 13.01 4.69
C LEU A 20 2.03 13.71 5.77
N VAL A 21 3.35 13.48 5.83
CA VAL A 21 4.21 14.01 6.90
C VAL A 21 5.16 15.06 6.32
N SER A 22 5.40 16.11 7.09
CA SER A 22 6.35 17.16 6.71
C SER A 22 7.78 16.62 6.61
N LYS A 23 8.56 17.15 5.66
CA LYS A 23 9.89 16.61 5.29
C LYS A 23 10.90 16.64 6.43
N ASP A 24 10.80 17.62 7.32
CA ASP A 24 11.62 17.78 8.53
C ASP A 24 11.45 16.61 9.51
N LEU A 25 10.32 15.90 9.48
CA LEU A 25 10.06 14.74 10.33
C LEU A 25 10.40 13.39 9.67
N TRP A 26 10.78 13.37 8.39
CA TRP A 26 11.13 12.13 7.69
C TRP A 26 12.31 11.37 8.33
N PRO A 27 13.39 12.02 8.81
CA PRO A 27 14.48 11.32 9.48
C PRO A 27 14.01 10.54 10.71
N PHE A 28 13.02 11.08 11.44
CA PHE A 28 12.43 10.39 12.58
C PHE A 28 11.65 9.14 12.14
N GLY A 29 10.86 9.25 11.08
CA GLY A 29 10.16 8.10 10.48
C GLY A 29 11.12 6.99 10.00
N ASP A 30 12.25 7.37 9.41
CA ASP A 30 13.30 6.41 9.01
C ASP A 30 13.93 5.72 10.22
N GLN A 31 14.23 6.45 11.30
CA GLN A 31 14.73 5.85 12.54
C GLN A 31 13.75 4.82 13.11
N LEU A 32 12.45 5.10 13.12
CA LEU A 32 11.43 4.16 13.59
C LEU A 32 11.37 2.89 12.73
N ARG A 33 11.46 3.00 11.40
CA ARG A 33 11.51 1.85 10.50
C ARG A 33 12.78 1.01 10.67
N ASN A 34 13.92 1.65 10.90
CA ASN A 34 15.16 0.94 11.19
C ASN A 34 15.06 0.14 12.48
N LYS A 35 14.52 0.74 13.55
CA LYS A 35 14.24 0.05 14.83
C LYS A 35 13.25 -1.10 14.66
N TYR A 36 12.25 -0.94 13.80
CA TYR A 36 11.30 -2.01 13.48
C TYR A 36 12.02 -3.23 12.87
N GLU A 37 12.88 -3.03 11.87
CA GLU A 37 13.63 -4.12 11.24
C GLU A 37 14.65 -4.76 12.18
N GLU A 38 15.32 -3.96 13.00
CA GLU A 38 16.21 -4.45 14.06
C GLU A 38 15.46 -5.33 15.07
N THR A 39 14.32 -4.84 15.58
CA THR A 39 13.49 -5.59 16.53
C THR A 39 12.97 -6.89 15.93
N LYS A 40 12.58 -6.86 14.66
CA LYS A 40 12.14 -8.06 13.92
C LYS A 40 13.25 -9.10 13.82
N LYS A 41 14.50 -8.69 13.54
CA LYS A 41 15.66 -9.59 13.50
C LYS A 41 15.96 -10.19 14.86
N LEU A 42 15.99 -9.38 15.92
CA LEU A 42 16.22 -9.84 17.29
C LEU A 42 15.13 -10.83 17.73
N LEU A 43 13.87 -10.55 17.40
CA LEU A 43 12.76 -11.47 17.68
C LEU A 43 12.95 -12.84 17.02
N LEU A 44 13.40 -12.87 15.77
CA LEU A 44 13.68 -14.11 15.05
C LEU A 44 14.83 -14.89 15.69
N GLN A 45 15.91 -14.20 16.08
CA GLN A 45 17.04 -14.81 16.78
C GLN A 45 16.63 -15.45 18.11
N VAL A 46 15.89 -14.70 18.95
CA VAL A 46 15.41 -15.20 20.24
C VAL A 46 14.44 -16.37 20.08
N ALA A 47 13.61 -16.35 19.03
CA ALA A 47 12.68 -17.43 18.73
C ALA A 47 13.34 -18.64 18.04
N GLY A 48 14.61 -18.55 17.61
CA GLY A 48 15.27 -19.58 16.82
C GLY A 48 14.65 -19.79 15.43
N HIS A 49 13.89 -18.82 14.92
CA HIS A 49 13.20 -18.91 13.63
C HIS A 49 14.00 -18.16 12.55
N LYS A 50 14.02 -18.71 11.33
CA LYS A 50 14.54 -18.05 10.12
C LYS A 50 13.52 -17.07 9.57
N GLU A 51 12.24 -17.38 9.71
CA GLU A 51 11.15 -16.55 9.18
C GLU A 51 10.05 -16.27 10.20
N ILE A 52 9.35 -15.15 9.99
CA ILE A 52 8.21 -14.79 10.82
C ILE A 52 7.10 -15.83 10.61
N LEU A 53 6.53 -16.29 11.73
CA LEU A 53 5.51 -17.34 11.78
C LEU A 53 5.98 -18.70 11.23
N GLU A 54 7.26 -19.04 11.37
CA GLU A 54 7.77 -20.37 11.02
C GLU A 54 7.05 -21.50 11.78
N GLY A 55 6.80 -21.32 13.07
CA GLY A 55 6.02 -22.26 13.89
C GLY A 55 4.50 -22.25 13.65
N ASP A 56 3.96 -21.41 12.77
CA ASP A 56 2.52 -21.34 12.45
C ASP A 56 2.29 -21.08 10.94
N PRO A 57 2.47 -22.12 10.09
CA PRO A 57 2.35 -21.98 8.65
C PRO A 57 0.92 -21.65 8.19
N TYR A 58 -0.10 -22.11 8.93
CA TYR A 58 -1.49 -21.84 8.59
C TYR A 58 -1.84 -20.36 8.77
N LEU A 59 -1.45 -19.74 9.88
CA LEU A 59 -1.61 -18.31 10.08
C LEU A 59 -0.82 -17.49 9.06
N LYS A 60 0.40 -17.92 8.74
CA LYS A 60 1.24 -17.29 7.71
C LYS A 60 0.55 -17.25 6.35
N GLN A 61 -0.03 -18.37 5.91
CA GLN A 61 -0.80 -18.44 4.66
C GLN A 61 -2.03 -17.52 4.67
N ARG A 62 -2.82 -17.54 5.76
CA ARG A 62 -4.00 -16.67 5.90
C ARG A 62 -3.67 -15.19 5.89
N LEU A 63 -2.51 -14.79 6.41
CA LEU A 63 -2.06 -13.40 6.34
C LEU A 63 -1.59 -13.04 4.93
N ARG A 64 -0.86 -13.93 4.26
CA ARG A 64 -0.41 -13.72 2.87
C ARG A 64 -1.56 -13.49 1.91
N LEU A 65 -2.65 -14.26 2.02
CA LEU A 65 -3.85 -14.09 1.19
C LEU A 65 -4.52 -12.72 1.37
N ARG A 66 -4.45 -12.15 2.57
CA ARG A 66 -5.03 -10.83 2.88
C ARG A 66 -4.11 -9.67 2.50
N HIS A 67 -2.83 -9.93 2.28
CA HIS A 67 -1.84 -8.88 2.09
C HIS A 67 -2.10 -8.03 0.85
N SER A 68 -2.42 -8.65 -0.30
CA SER A 68 -2.68 -7.94 -1.56
C SER A 68 -3.83 -6.91 -1.47
N PRO A 69 -5.07 -7.29 -1.09
CA PRO A 69 -6.15 -6.32 -1.01
C PRO A 69 -5.93 -5.24 0.07
N ILE A 70 -5.33 -5.60 1.22
CA ILE A 70 -5.02 -4.63 2.29
C ILE A 70 -4.01 -3.59 1.80
N THR A 71 -2.98 -4.02 1.06
CA THR A 71 -1.96 -3.12 0.51
C THR A 71 -2.58 -2.10 -0.44
N THR A 72 -3.46 -2.56 -1.34
CA THR A 72 -4.19 -1.68 -2.26
C THR A 72 -5.03 -0.64 -1.51
N LEU A 73 -5.76 -1.06 -0.47
CA LEU A 73 -6.55 -0.16 0.35
C LEU A 73 -5.69 0.87 1.10
N ASN A 74 -4.55 0.45 1.66
CA ASN A 74 -3.63 1.36 2.36
C ASN A 74 -3.06 2.42 1.43
N VAL A 75 -2.67 2.04 0.20
CA VAL A 75 -2.20 2.98 -0.82
C VAL A 75 -3.34 3.95 -1.16
N PHE A 76 -4.53 3.44 -1.48
CA PHE A 76 -5.68 4.27 -1.81
C PHE A 76 -6.02 5.26 -0.68
N GLN A 77 -5.98 4.80 0.57
CA GLN A 77 -6.22 5.62 1.75
C GLN A 77 -5.18 6.74 1.88
N ALA A 78 -3.88 6.45 1.75
CA ALA A 78 -2.84 7.46 1.87
C ALA A 78 -2.99 8.58 0.83
N TYR A 79 -3.26 8.23 -0.42
CA TYR A 79 -3.53 9.21 -1.48
C TYR A 79 -4.83 9.99 -1.24
N THR A 80 -5.88 9.32 -0.77
CA THR A 80 -7.15 9.98 -0.44
C THR A 80 -6.98 10.99 0.68
N LEU A 81 -6.25 10.63 1.74
CA LEU A 81 -5.89 11.54 2.82
C LEU A 81 -5.09 12.75 2.33
N LYS A 82 -4.12 12.54 1.43
CA LYS A 82 -3.34 13.63 0.85
C LYS A 82 -4.22 14.60 0.08
N ARG A 83 -5.18 14.10 -0.72
CA ARG A 83 -6.17 14.93 -1.43
C ARG A 83 -7.08 15.72 -0.50
N ILE A 84 -7.51 15.14 0.62
CA ILE A 84 -8.41 15.79 1.58
C ILE A 84 -7.68 16.89 2.36
N ARG A 85 -6.43 16.64 2.75
CA ARG A 85 -5.66 17.53 3.63
C ARG A 85 -4.92 18.65 2.88
N ASP A 86 -4.61 18.46 1.60
CA ASP A 86 -3.85 19.41 0.80
C ASP A 86 -4.68 19.88 -0.42
N PRO A 87 -5.31 21.06 -0.35
CA PRO A 87 -6.11 21.61 -1.46
C PRO A 87 -5.33 21.82 -2.75
N ASN A 88 -3.99 21.95 -2.67
CA ASN A 88 -3.12 22.14 -3.82
C ASN A 88 -2.76 20.81 -4.51
N TYR A 89 -3.06 19.68 -3.88
CA TYR A 89 -2.78 18.36 -4.42
C TYR A 89 -3.80 17.96 -5.51
N LYS A 90 -3.54 18.38 -6.75
CA LYS A 90 -4.35 18.05 -7.92
C LYS A 90 -3.96 16.68 -8.49
N VAL A 91 -4.88 15.73 -8.41
CA VAL A 91 -4.76 14.46 -9.14
C VAL A 91 -5.46 14.62 -10.48
N LYS A 92 -4.76 14.33 -11.59
CA LYS A 92 -5.39 14.23 -12.91
C LYS A 92 -6.36 13.05 -12.85
N ALA A 93 -7.66 13.34 -12.82
CA ALA A 93 -8.68 12.32 -12.91
C ALA A 93 -8.47 11.59 -14.25
N ARG A 94 -8.33 10.25 -14.21
CA ARG A 94 -8.45 9.47 -15.43
C ARG A 94 -9.85 9.73 -16.01
N PRO A 95 -9.98 9.82 -17.35
CA PRO A 95 -11.30 9.84 -17.97
C PRO A 95 -12.14 8.71 -17.41
N ARG A 96 -13.40 8.98 -17.08
CA ARG A 96 -14.32 7.90 -16.71
C ARG A 96 -14.35 6.91 -17.87
N ILE A 97 -14.18 5.62 -17.58
CA ILE A 97 -14.22 4.53 -18.56
C ILE A 97 -15.50 4.58 -19.42
N SER A 98 -16.57 5.17 -18.88
CA SER A 98 -17.83 5.44 -19.60
C SER A 98 -17.69 6.36 -20.83
N LYS A 99 -16.60 7.12 -20.99
CA LYS A 99 -16.34 7.91 -22.21
C LYS A 99 -15.74 7.07 -23.34
N GLU A 100 -14.91 6.09 -22.99
CA GLU A 100 -14.28 5.18 -23.95
C GLU A 100 -15.33 4.29 -24.65
N SER A 101 -16.33 3.82 -23.89
CA SER A 101 -17.46 3.08 -24.46
C SER A 101 -18.33 3.90 -25.41
N ALA A 102 -18.46 5.22 -25.19
CA ALA A 102 -19.26 6.08 -26.05
C ALA A 102 -18.53 6.46 -27.35
N GLU A 103 -17.20 6.59 -27.31
CA GLU A 103 -16.36 6.86 -28.49
C GLU A 103 -16.19 5.61 -29.37
N ALA A 104 -16.07 4.42 -28.76
CA ALA A 104 -16.04 3.15 -29.49
C ALA A 104 -17.34 2.85 -30.23
N SER A 105 -18.51 3.17 -29.63
CA SER A 105 -19.81 3.00 -30.30
C SER A 105 -19.96 3.92 -31.52
N LYS A 106 -19.53 5.18 -31.43
CA LYS A 106 -19.57 6.10 -32.59
C LYS A 106 -18.72 5.62 -33.76
N SER A 107 -17.52 5.11 -33.47
CA SER A 107 -16.63 4.56 -34.50
C SER A 107 -17.18 3.29 -35.16
N ALA A 108 -17.95 2.48 -34.44
CA ALA A 108 -18.60 1.29 -34.99
C ALA A 108 -19.82 1.65 -35.85
N ASP A 109 -20.62 2.63 -35.43
CA ASP A 109 -21.80 3.09 -36.17
C ASP A 109 -21.44 3.76 -37.52
N GLU A 110 -20.27 4.40 -37.63
CA GLU A 110 -19.77 4.98 -38.88
C GLU A 110 -19.33 3.91 -39.89
N LEU A 111 -18.83 2.76 -39.44
CA LEU A 111 -18.41 1.64 -40.30
C LEU A 111 -19.59 0.86 -40.88
N ILE A 112 -20.78 0.97 -40.29
CA ILE A 112 -22.01 0.31 -40.74
C ILE A 112 -22.71 1.13 -41.85
N LYS A 113 -22.29 2.38 -42.10
CA LYS A 113 -22.90 3.29 -43.09
C LYS A 113 -22.23 3.33 -44.47
N LEU A 114 -21.44 2.31 -44.84
CA LEU A 114 -20.85 2.17 -46.17
C LEU A 114 -21.74 1.35 -47.13
#